data_AF-A0A655QDB9-F1
#
_entry.id   AF-A0A655QDB9-F1
#
_cell.length_a   1.000
_cell.length_b   1.000
_cell.length_c   1.000
_cell.angle_alpha   90.00
_cell.angle_beta   90.00
_cell.angle_gamma   90.00
#
_symmetry.space_group_name_H-M   'P 1'
#
loop_
_entity.id
_entity.type
_entity.pdbx_description
1 polymer ?
#
loop_
_entity_poly.entity_id
_entity_poly.type
_entity_poly.pdbx_seq_one_letter_code
_entity_poly.pdbx_strand_id
1 'polypeptide(L)' 'MLSGDQIVLVGVSSAHRNAAFAACEFIMDYLKTRAPFWKKELTTEASRWIDSRDSDHQAAQRWE' A
#
# COMPACT_ATOMS: atom_id res chain seq x y z
N MET A 1 8.51 -4.83 13.78
CA MET A 1 8.01 -5.67 12.69
C MET A 1 9.19 -6.24 11.95
N LEU A 2 9.26 -7.54 11.80
CA LEU A 2 10.33 -8.24 11.11
C LEU A 2 9.96 -8.43 9.63
N SER A 3 10.96 -8.73 8.81
CA SER A 3 10.74 -9.13 7.43
C SER A 3 9.86 -10.38 7.37
N GLY A 4 8.76 -10.31 6.63
CA GLY A 4 7.80 -11.41 6.48
C GLY A 4 6.55 -11.30 7.34
N ASP A 5 6.52 -10.40 8.33
CA ASP A 5 5.31 -10.16 9.11
C ASP A 5 4.20 -9.55 8.21
N GLN A 6 2.93 -9.88 8.50
CA GLN A 6 1.78 -9.31 7.79
C GLN A 6 1.52 -7.87 8.23
N ILE A 7 1.54 -6.92 7.28
CA ILE A 7 1.38 -5.47 7.55
C ILE A 7 -0.06 -5.01 7.40
N VAL A 8 -0.73 -5.50 6.36
CA VAL A 8 -2.08 -5.05 5.99
C VAL A 8 -2.83 -6.20 5.32
N LEU A 9 -4.13 -6.28 5.59
CA LEU A 9 -5.08 -7.17 4.93
C LEU A 9 -6.23 -6.33 4.38
N VAL A 10 -6.56 -6.52 3.10
CA VAL A 10 -7.75 -5.94 2.46
C VAL A 10 -8.67 -7.09 2.05
N GLY A 11 -9.91 -7.07 2.51
CA GLY A 11 -10.95 -8.04 2.17
C GLY A 11 -12.09 -7.36 1.43
N VAL A 12 -12.51 -7.94 0.30
CA VAL A 12 -13.62 -7.43 -0.52
C VAL A 12 -14.49 -8.59 -1.01
N SER A 13 -15.78 -8.32 -1.22
CA SER A 13 -16.72 -9.28 -1.78
C SER A 13 -17.55 -8.62 -2.90
N SER A 14 -17.86 -9.41 -3.92
CA SER A 14 -18.72 -8.98 -5.03
C SER A 14 -19.34 -10.20 -5.71
N ALA A 15 -20.49 -10.01 -6.37
CA ALA A 15 -21.15 -11.05 -7.16
C ALA A 15 -20.29 -11.51 -8.35
N HIS A 16 -19.44 -10.62 -8.88
CA HIS A 16 -18.55 -10.93 -9.99
C HIS A 16 -17.09 -10.68 -9.60
N ARG A 17 -16.23 -11.66 -9.89
CA ARG A 17 -14.80 -11.62 -9.51
C ARG A 17 -14.08 -10.35 -9.99
N ASN A 18 -14.41 -9.86 -11.18
CA ASN A 18 -13.73 -8.69 -11.76
C ASN A 18 -13.94 -7.44 -10.90
N ALA A 19 -15.15 -7.25 -10.36
CA ALA A 19 -15.46 -6.14 -9.48
C ALA A 19 -14.76 -6.29 -8.12
N ALA A 20 -14.66 -7.52 -7.59
CA ALA A 20 -13.89 -7.77 -6.36
C ALA A 20 -12.40 -7.46 -6.57
N PHE A 21 -11.79 -7.94 -7.65
CA PHE A 21 -10.38 -7.65 -7.93
C PHE A 21 -10.12 -6.15 -8.10
N ALA A 22 -10.94 -5.45 -8.91
CA ALA A 22 -10.81 -4.02 -9.12
C ALA A 22 -10.93 -3.22 -7.81
N ALA A 23 -11.89 -3.58 -6.95
CA ALA A 23 -12.07 -2.92 -5.66
C ALA A 23 -10.88 -3.17 -4.70
N CYS A 24 -10.37 -4.40 -4.65
CA CYS A 24 -9.20 -4.72 -3.81
C CYS A 24 -7.99 -3.90 -4.24
N GLU A 25 -7.76 -3.81 -5.55
CA GLU A 25 -6.64 -3.09 -6.13
C GLU A 25 -6.75 -1.57 -5.89
N PHE A 26 -7.95 -1.01 -6.08
CA PHE A 26 -8.25 0.38 -5.76
C PHE A 26 -7.95 0.73 -4.30
N ILE A 27 -8.40 -0.11 -3.36
CA ILE A 27 -8.18 0.13 -1.93
C ILE A 27 -6.68 0.11 -1.60
N MET A 28 -5.91 -0.81 -2.19
CA MET A 28 -4.47 -0.88 -1.98
C MET A 28 -3.72 0.35 -2.51
N ASP A 29 -4.05 0.83 -3.71
CA ASP A 29 -3.43 2.02 -4.29
C ASP A 29 -3.77 3.28 -3.50
N TYR A 30 -5.04 3.41 -3.08
CA TYR A 30 -5.48 4.54 -2.28
C TYR A 30 -4.84 4.53 -0.89
N LEU A 31 -4.73 3.36 -0.26
CA LEU A 31 -4.08 3.21 1.05
C LEU A 31 -2.61 3.62 0.99
N LYS A 32 -1.87 3.18 -0.03
CA LYS A 32 -0.44 3.50 -0.16
C LYS A 32 -0.14 4.97 -0.43
N THR A 33 -1.10 5.73 -0.96
CA THR A 33 -0.89 7.13 -1.36
C THR A 33 -1.52 8.15 -0.43
N ARG A 34 -2.65 7.81 0.20
CA ARG A 34 -3.45 8.78 0.97
C ARG A 34 -3.38 8.52 2.48
N ALA A 35 -3.04 7.32 2.91
CA ALA A 35 -2.94 7.04 4.34
C ALA A 35 -1.59 7.52 4.89
N PRO A 36 -1.58 8.27 6.01
CA PRO A 36 -0.35 8.85 6.56
C PRO A 36 0.47 7.78 7.31
N PHE A 37 1.25 7.01 6.56
CA PHE A 37 2.20 6.04 7.10
C PHE A 37 3.63 6.41 6.73
N TRP A 38 4.55 6.22 7.68
CA TRP A 38 5.98 6.38 7.45
C TRP A 38 6.71 5.11 7.84
N LYS A 39 7.59 4.62 6.96
CA LYS A 39 8.42 3.45 7.22
C LYS A 39 9.78 3.93 7.74
N LYS A 40 10.12 3.56 8.98
CA LYS A 40 11.46 3.77 9.53
C LYS A 40 12.32 2.53 9.28
N GLU A 41 13.45 2.73 8.62
CA GLU A 41 14.46 1.69 8.41
C GLU A 41 15.54 1.81 9.48
N LEU A 42 15.90 0.68 10.10
CA LEU A 42 17.03 0.58 10.99
C LEU A 42 18.13 -0.23 10.29
N THR A 43 19.29 0.37 10.12
CA THR A 43 20.51 -0.30 9.68
C THR A 43 21.48 -0.45 10.86
N THR A 44 22.59 -1.14 10.67
CA THR A 44 23.64 -1.28 11.69
C THR A 44 24.30 0.05 12.07
N GLU A 45 24.19 1.06 11.21
CA GLU A 45 24.90 2.34 11.34
C GLU A 45 23.98 3.51 11.63
N ALA A 46 22.73 3.48 11.15
CA ALA A 46 21.80 4.61 11.26
C ALA A 46 20.33 4.19 11.22
N SER A 47 19.45 5.12 11.59
CA SER A 47 18.02 4.99 11.35
C SER A 47 17.52 6.14 10.48
N ARG A 48 16.73 5.83 9.45
CA ARG A 48 16.19 6.83 8.53
C ARG A 48 14.71 6.57 8.25
N TRP A 49 13.99 7.63 7.93
CA TRP A 49 12.64 7.54 7.40
C TRP A 49 12.71 7.34 5.88
N ILE A 50 11.86 6.45 5.36
CA ILE A 50 11.72 6.20 3.93
C ILE A 50 10.54 7.01 3.42
N ASP A 51 10.77 7.79 2.37
CA ASP A 51 9.73 8.53 1.65
C ASP A 51 8.82 7.61 0.84
N SER A 52 7.61 8.09 0.53
CA SER A 52 6.69 7.43 -0.38
C SER A 52 7.30 7.33 -1.79
N ARG A 53 6.93 6.29 -2.55
CA ARG A 53 7.46 6.07 -3.90
C ARG A 53 6.57 6.75 -4.93
N ASP A 54 7.17 7.39 -5.94
CA ASP A 54 6.42 8.00 -7.06
C ASP A 54 5.55 6.99 -7.83
N SER A 55 5.95 5.72 -7.86
CA SER A 55 5.16 4.65 -8.47
C SER A 55 3.82 4.43 -7.78
N ASP A 56 3.73 4.64 -6.47
CA ASP A 56 2.46 4.51 -5.74
C ASP A 56 1.51 5.64 -6.16
N HIS A 57 2.03 6.86 -6.34
CA HIS A 57 1.24 8.00 -6.83
C HIS A 57 0.70 7.77 -8.26
N GLN A 58 1.53 7.24 -9.16
CA GLN A 58 1.10 6.89 -10.52
C GLN A 58 0.03 5.79 -10.52
N ALA A 59 0.17 4.78 -9.66
CA ALA A 59 -0.84 3.73 -9.53
C ALA A 59 -2.18 4.27 -9.03
N ALA A 60 -2.20 5.27 -8.14
CA ALA A 60 -3.44 5.89 -7.71
C ALA A 60 -4.11 6.76 -8.79
N GLN A 61 -3.33 7.40 -9.67
CA GLN A 61 -3.86 8.23 -10.75
C GLN A 61 -4.69 7.46 -11.78
N ARG A 62 -4.49 6.14 -11.93
CA ARG A 62 -5.29 5.33 -12.87
C ARG A 62 -6.78 5.24 -12.50
N TRP A 63 -7.14 5.71 -11.32
CA TRP A 63 -8.50 5.70 -10.77
C TRP A 63 -9.17 7.08 -10.78
N GLU A 64 -8.50 8.11 -11.29
CA GLU A 64 -9.09 9.42 -11.60
C GLU A 64 -9.72 9.44 -12.99
#